data_AF-A0A6B3GTM6-F1
#
_entry.id   AF-A0A6B3GTM6-F1
#
_cell.length_a   1.000
_cell.length_b   1.000
_cell.length_c   1.000
_cell.angle_alpha   90.00
_cell.angle_beta   90.00
_cell.angle_gamma   90.00
#
_symmetry.space_group_name_H-M   'P 1'
#
loop_
_entity.id
_entity.type
_entity.pdbx_description
1 polymer ?
#
loop_
_entity_poly.entity_id
_entity_poly.type
_entity_poly.pdbx_seq_one_letter_code
_entity_poly.pdbx_strand_id
1 'polypeptide(L)'
;MLVHSRAGKWATWAVFLLLFVPLFAVPLLVILAASLATNWSGAFPSGPTVERYAAATSGDSLQALTTSLATALAASVLALTLGGWAALAAASLRTRGKRLLDALFILPVAVPSVVVGLAVLVAYSQPPVLLNG
;
A
#
# COMPACT_ATOMS: atom_id res chain seq x y z
N MET A 1 12.10 -17.35 22.61
CA MET A 1 13.13 -18.36 22.28
C MET A 1 12.73 -19.69 22.93
N LEU A 2 11.86 -20.49 22.31
CA LEU A 2 11.20 -21.62 22.98
C LEU A 2 11.49 -23.00 22.36
N VAL A 3 12.44 -23.09 21.43
CA VAL A 3 12.73 -24.36 20.72
C VAL A 3 14.22 -24.65 20.71
N HIS A 4 14.67 -25.41 21.71
CA HIS A 4 16.09 -25.72 21.92
C HIS A 4 16.54 -26.97 21.16
N SER A 5 15.61 -27.87 20.79
CA SER A 5 15.93 -29.08 20.03
C SER A 5 16.02 -28.79 18.52
N ARG A 6 16.96 -29.47 17.83
CA ARG A 6 17.10 -29.36 16.37
C ARG A 6 15.80 -29.75 15.66
N ALA A 7 15.16 -30.83 16.11
CA ALA A 7 13.88 -31.30 15.56
C ALA A 7 12.74 -30.29 15.75
N GLY A 8 12.64 -29.65 16.91
CA GLY A 8 11.63 -28.64 17.16
C GLY A 8 11.81 -27.43 16.25
N LYS A 9 13.05 -26.97 16.01
CA LYS A 9 13.32 -25.83 15.11
C LYS A 9 12.83 -26.15 13.71
N TRP A 10 13.17 -27.33 13.18
CA TRP A 10 12.68 -27.80 11.88
C TRP A 10 11.16 -27.89 11.81
N ALA A 11 10.50 -28.37 12.87
CA ALA A 11 9.04 -28.41 12.93
C ALA A 11 8.43 -26.99 12.89
N THR A 12 8.98 -26.02 13.63
CA THR A 12 8.52 -24.63 13.56
C THR A 12 8.70 -24.03 12.17
N TRP A 13 9.85 -24.26 11.52
CA TRP A 13 10.09 -23.83 10.15
C TRP A 13 9.12 -24.49 9.16
N ALA A 14 8.84 -25.78 9.32
CA ALA A 14 7.90 -26.50 8.47
C ALA A 14 6.48 -25.93 8.61
N VAL A 15 6.01 -25.70 9.83
CA VAL A 15 4.69 -25.08 10.07
C VAL A 15 4.64 -23.65 9.52
N PHE A 16 5.70 -22.86 9.74
CA PHE A 16 5.79 -21.51 9.18
C PHE A 16 5.69 -21.55 7.65
N LEU A 17 6.49 -22.39 6.97
CA LEU A 17 6.47 -22.50 5.51
C LEU A 17 5.12 -23.02 5.01
N LEU A 18 4.53 -24.01 5.69
CA LEU A 18 3.22 -24.56 5.34
C LEU A 18 2.12 -23.50 5.36
N LEU A 19 2.19 -22.52 6.26
CA LEU A 19 1.23 -21.42 6.33
C LEU A 19 1.61 -20.25 5.41
N PHE A 20 2.88 -19.86 5.42
CA PHE A 20 3.38 -18.68 4.70
C PHE A 20 3.34 -18.86 3.19
N VAL A 21 3.77 -20.02 2.70
CA VAL A 21 3.89 -20.28 1.26
C VAL A 21 2.53 -20.16 0.56
N PRO A 22 1.48 -20.92 0.93
CA PRO A 22 0.20 -20.82 0.23
C PRO A 22 -0.51 -19.48 0.46
N LEU A 23 -0.36 -18.86 1.64
CA LEU A 23 -1.10 -17.65 1.98
C LEU A 23 -0.48 -16.37 1.40
N PHE A 24 0.85 -16.30 1.32
CA PHE A 24 1.55 -15.09 0.89
C PHE A 24 2.42 -15.32 -0.34
N ALA A 25 3.27 -16.36 -0.32
CA ALA A 25 4.24 -16.54 -1.40
C ALA A 25 3.57 -16.94 -2.72
N VAL A 26 2.62 -17.89 -2.70
CA VAL A 26 1.95 -18.40 -3.90
C VAL A 26 1.18 -17.30 -4.64
N PRO A 27 0.33 -16.46 -3.99
CA PRO A 27 -0.33 -15.35 -4.69
C PRO A 27 0.65 -14.39 -5.37
N LEU A 28 1.77 -14.07 -4.71
CA LEU A 28 2.82 -13.22 -5.29
C LEU A 28 3.52 -13.91 -6.47
N LEU A 29 3.84 -15.19 -6.34
CA LEU A 29 4.44 -15.99 -7.42
C LEU A 29 3.50 -16.12 -8.62
N VAL A 30 2.19 -16.24 -8.39
CA VAL A 30 1.17 -16.23 -9.44
C VAL A 30 1.16 -14.90 -10.17
N ILE A 31 1.22 -13.76 -9.48
CA ILE A 31 1.32 -12.44 -10.13
C ILE A 31 2.58 -12.34 -10.98
N LEU A 32 3.73 -12.82 -10.47
CA LEU A 32 5.00 -12.84 -11.22
C LEU A 32 4.97 -13.77 -12.43
N ALA A 33 4.35 -14.94 -12.30
CA ALA A 33 4.18 -15.84 -13.44
C ALA A 33 3.21 -15.24 -14.47
N ALA A 34 2.19 -14.49 -14.04
CA ALA A 34 1.20 -13.87 -14.91
C ALA A 34 1.79 -12.72 -15.71
N SER A 35 2.70 -11.94 -15.12
CA SER A 35 3.37 -10.86 -15.84
C SER A 35 4.27 -11.37 -16.97
N LEU A 36 4.71 -12.63 -16.89
CA LEU A 36 5.52 -13.32 -17.90
C LEU A 36 4.70 -14.24 -18.81
N ALA A 37 3.37 -14.27 -18.69
CA ALA A 37 2.49 -15.13 -19.48
C ALA A 37 1.73 -14.33 -20.55
N THR A 38 1.53 -14.94 -21.71
CA THR A 38 0.72 -14.34 -22.79
C THR A 38 -0.73 -14.14 -22.35
N ASN A 39 -1.31 -15.15 -21.70
CA ASN A 39 -2.63 -15.17 -21.09
C ASN A 39 -2.64 -16.11 -19.86
N TRP A 40 -3.65 -15.95 -19.02
CA TRP A 40 -3.89 -16.86 -17.90
C TRP A 40 -5.39 -17.07 -17.73
N SER A 41 -5.92 -18.10 -18.36
CA SER A 41 -7.35 -18.45 -18.33
C SER A 41 -7.65 -19.78 -17.62
N GLY A 42 -6.62 -20.54 -17.22
CA GLY A 42 -6.74 -21.84 -16.54
C GLY A 42 -5.86 -21.96 -15.29
N ALA A 43 -5.55 -23.19 -14.87
CA ALA A 43 -4.72 -23.45 -13.69
C ALA A 43 -3.23 -23.13 -13.89
N PHE A 44 -2.77 -23.06 -15.14
CA PHE A 44 -1.37 -22.81 -15.51
C PHE A 44 -1.27 -21.63 -16.49
N PRO A 45 -0.15 -20.86 -16.44
CA PRO A 45 0.10 -19.78 -17.39
C PRO A 45 0.29 -20.34 -18.81
N SER A 46 -0.15 -19.57 -19.82
CA SER A 46 0.21 -19.87 -21.22
C SER A 46 1.66 -19.46 -21.52
N GLY A 47 2.13 -19.70 -22.75
CA GLY A 47 3.52 -19.53 -23.15
C GLY A 47 4.18 -18.20 -22.72
N PRO A 48 5.51 -18.21 -22.51
CA PRO A 48 6.23 -17.08 -21.93
C PRO A 48 6.25 -15.85 -22.86
N THR A 49 6.15 -14.66 -22.28
CA THR A 49 6.27 -13.38 -22.99
C THR A 49 6.87 -12.29 -22.10
N VAL A 50 7.43 -11.28 -22.74
CA VAL A 50 7.88 -10.02 -22.10
C VAL A 50 7.11 -8.80 -22.61
N GLU A 51 6.14 -9.00 -23.51
CA GLU A 51 5.38 -7.92 -24.14
C GLU A 51 4.60 -7.08 -23.11
N ARG A 52 4.16 -7.68 -21.99
CA ARG A 52 3.49 -6.98 -20.89
C ARG A 52 4.37 -5.89 -20.28
N TYR A 53 5.68 -6.11 -20.20
CA TYR A 53 6.62 -5.10 -19.70
C TYR A 53 6.84 -3.98 -20.71
N ALA A 54 6.95 -4.31 -22.01
CA ALA A 54 7.04 -3.30 -23.07
C ALA A 54 5.76 -2.43 -23.13
N ALA A 55 4.60 -3.05 -22.99
CA ALA A 55 3.31 -2.37 -22.90
C ALA A 55 3.19 -1.50 -21.64
N ALA A 56 3.72 -1.95 -20.50
CA ALA A 56 3.73 -1.16 -19.27
C ALA A 56 4.58 0.12 -19.39
N THR A 57 5.60 0.10 -20.24
CA THR A 57 6.47 1.25 -20.52
C THR A 57 5.99 2.13 -21.68
N SER A 58 4.77 1.94 -22.18
CA SER A 58 4.24 2.71 -23.30
C SER A 58 2.78 3.12 -23.10
N GLY A 59 2.36 4.14 -23.87
CA GLY A 59 0.98 4.64 -23.91
C GLY A 59 0.41 4.99 -22.53
N ASP A 60 -0.87 4.67 -22.36
CA ASP A 60 -1.66 5.01 -21.17
C ASP A 60 -1.12 4.37 -19.88
N SER A 61 -0.49 3.19 -19.98
CA SER A 61 0.08 2.50 -18.81
C SER A 61 1.23 3.29 -18.20
N LEU A 62 2.11 3.84 -19.04
CA LEU A 62 3.22 4.66 -18.58
C LEU A 62 2.70 5.96 -17.98
N GLN A 63 1.69 6.59 -18.58
CA GLN A 63 1.09 7.82 -18.05
C GLN A 63 0.40 7.60 -16.70
N ALA A 64 -0.32 6.48 -16.55
CA ALA A 64 -0.93 6.11 -15.27
C ALA A 64 0.14 5.82 -14.19
N LEU A 65 1.24 5.16 -14.58
CA LEU A 65 2.37 4.87 -13.69
C LEU A 65 3.06 6.15 -13.23
N THR A 66 3.38 7.06 -14.17
CA THR A 66 4.05 8.33 -13.83
C THR A 66 3.16 9.22 -12.97
N THR A 67 1.86 9.30 -13.28
CA THR A 67 0.90 10.04 -12.45
C THR A 67 0.84 9.46 -11.03
N SER A 68 0.69 8.14 -10.91
CA SER A 68 0.66 7.47 -9.59
C SER A 68 1.94 7.71 -8.80
N LEU A 69 3.10 7.61 -9.45
CA LEU A 69 4.40 7.82 -8.82
C LEU A 69 4.59 9.27 -8.39
N ALA A 70 4.25 10.24 -9.26
CA ALA A 70 4.32 11.65 -8.95
C ALA A 70 3.41 12.01 -7.77
N THR A 71 2.17 11.53 -7.77
CA THR A 71 1.22 11.74 -6.66
C THR A 71 1.72 11.09 -5.37
N ALA A 72 2.21 9.84 -5.42
CA ALA A 72 2.74 9.15 -4.25
C ALA A 72 3.96 9.86 -3.64
N LEU A 73 4.89 10.33 -4.47
CA LEU A 73 6.07 11.07 -4.02
C LEU A 73 5.69 12.43 -3.43
N ALA A 74 4.84 13.19 -4.11
CA ALA A 74 4.38 14.48 -3.62
C ALA A 74 3.64 14.33 -2.26
N ALA A 75 2.72 13.37 -2.17
CA ALA A 75 2.00 13.08 -0.94
C ALA A 75 2.95 12.64 0.18
N SER A 76 3.94 11.79 -0.11
CA SER A 76 4.92 11.33 0.88
C SER A 76 5.79 12.47 1.43
N VAL A 77 6.28 13.35 0.55
CA VAL A 77 7.08 14.51 0.97
C VAL A 77 6.25 15.45 1.85
N LEU A 78 5.01 15.74 1.46
CA LEU A 78 4.11 16.57 2.27
C LEU A 78 3.79 15.91 3.62
N ALA A 79 3.48 14.62 3.62
CA ALA A 79 3.19 13.88 4.85
C ALA A 79 4.39 13.84 5.80
N LEU A 80 5.60 13.60 5.29
CA LEU A 80 6.81 13.55 6.10
C LEU A 80 7.21 14.93 6.66
N THR A 81 7.08 15.99 5.86
CA THR A 81 7.40 17.34 6.31
C THR A 81 6.42 17.83 7.38
N LEU A 82 5.11 17.72 7.11
CA LEU A 82 4.07 18.13 8.06
C LEU A 82 4.04 17.24 9.31
N GLY A 83 4.10 15.92 9.13
CA GLY A 83 4.13 14.96 10.24
C GLY A 83 5.39 15.10 11.09
N GLY A 84 6.55 15.32 10.46
CA GLY A 84 7.81 15.57 11.15
C GLY A 84 7.77 16.85 11.98
N TRP A 85 7.29 17.96 11.41
CA TRP A 85 7.10 19.21 12.15
C TRP A 85 6.11 19.07 13.29
N ALA A 86 5.00 18.37 13.07
CA ALA A 86 4.03 18.10 14.12
C ALA A 86 4.62 17.26 15.25
N ALA A 87 5.44 16.25 14.95
CA ALA A 87 6.13 15.44 15.96
C ALA A 87 7.12 16.28 16.77
N LEU A 88 7.91 17.15 16.12
CA LEU A 88 8.82 18.08 16.80
C LEU A 88 8.08 19.09 17.68
N ALA A 89 6.97 19.65 17.19
CA ALA A 89 6.11 20.55 17.97
C ALA A 89 5.47 19.81 19.17
N ALA A 90 5.00 18.58 18.98
CA ALA A 90 4.44 17.77 20.05
C ALA A 90 5.45 17.47 21.15
N ALA A 91 6.74 17.35 20.81
CA ALA A 91 7.82 17.13 21.77
C ALA A 91 8.05 18.31 22.72
N SER A 92 7.72 19.54 22.30
CA SER A 92 7.87 20.75 23.12
C SER A 92 6.59 21.17 23.86
N LEU A 93 5.46 20.49 23.62
CA LEU A 93 4.17 20.79 24.25
C LEU A 93 4.00 20.15 25.63
N ARG A 94 3.24 20.83 26.50
CA ARG A 94 2.75 20.27 27.78
C ARG A 94 1.68 19.19 27.54
N THR A 95 1.40 18.39 28.55
CA THR A 95 0.53 17.19 28.49
C THR A 95 -0.85 17.42 27.83
N ARG A 96 -1.49 18.58 28.03
CA ARG A 96 -2.78 18.90 27.40
C ARG A 96 -2.67 19.15 25.90
N GLY A 97 -1.66 19.91 25.46
CA GLY A 97 -1.44 20.21 24.03
C GLY A 97 -1.03 18.96 23.26
N LYS A 98 -0.20 18.11 23.86
CA LYS A 98 0.16 16.80 23.30
C LYS A 98 -1.07 15.91 23.09
N ARG A 99 -1.95 15.77 24.10
CA ARG A 99 -3.19 14.99 23.97
C ARG A 99 -4.12 15.50 22.86
N LEU A 100 -4.20 16.81 22.66
CA LEU A 100 -5.01 17.39 21.59
C LEU A 100 -4.43 17.05 20.21
N LEU A 101 -3.11 17.21 20.02
CA LEU A 101 -2.45 16.80 18.79
C LEU A 101 -2.63 15.31 18.52
N ASP A 102 -2.37 14.46 19.51
CA ASP A 102 -2.54 13.01 19.38
C ASP A 102 -3.97 12.65 18.95
N ALA A 103 -4.98 13.29 19.53
CA ALA A 103 -6.39 13.08 19.15
C ALA A 103 -6.67 13.53 17.70
N LEU A 104 -6.13 14.68 17.27
CA LEU A 104 -6.26 15.17 15.90
C LEU A 104 -5.63 14.21 14.87
N PHE A 105 -4.49 13.60 15.19
CA PHE A 105 -3.84 12.63 14.31
C PHE A 105 -4.57 11.28 14.27
N ILE A 106 -5.21 10.87 15.36
CA ILE A 106 -5.92 9.59 15.43
C ILE A 106 -7.31 9.65 14.77
N LEU A 107 -7.96 10.82 14.79
CA LEU A 107 -9.28 11.03 14.20
C LEU A 107 -9.39 10.52 12.75
N PRO A 108 -8.55 10.94 11.79
CA PRO A 108 -8.64 10.47 10.41
C PRO A 108 -8.32 8.99 10.25
N VAL A 109 -7.53 8.40 11.15
CA VAL A 109 -7.23 6.95 11.15
C VAL A 109 -8.43 6.14 11.62
N ALA A 110 -9.26 6.69 12.51
CA ALA A 110 -10.47 6.04 12.99
C ALA A 110 -11.61 6.09 11.97
N VAL A 111 -11.59 7.04 11.02
CA VAL A 111 -12.60 7.13 9.97
C VAL A 111 -12.35 6.06 8.90
N PRO A 112 -13.37 5.27 8.51
CA PRO A 112 -13.23 4.29 7.43
C PRO A 112 -12.79 4.94 6.12
N SER A 113 -11.87 4.32 5.40
CA SER A 113 -11.31 4.86 4.14
C SER A 113 -12.39 5.15 3.08
N VAL A 114 -13.44 4.35 3.03
CA VAL A 114 -14.58 4.53 2.12
C VAL A 114 -15.31 5.85 2.39
N VAL A 115 -15.48 6.21 3.67
CA VAL A 115 -16.14 7.47 4.06
C VAL A 115 -15.29 8.66 3.67
N VAL A 116 -13.97 8.58 3.85
CA VAL A 116 -13.03 9.62 3.42
C VAL A 116 -13.10 9.80 1.89
N GLY A 117 -13.11 8.70 1.13
CA GLY A 117 -13.24 8.74 -0.32
C GLY A 117 -14.53 9.41 -0.80
N LEU A 118 -15.67 9.05 -0.20
CA LEU A 118 -16.96 9.67 -0.52
C LEU A 118 -16.98 11.16 -0.14
N ALA A 119 -16.45 11.52 1.02
CA ALA A 119 -16.39 12.90 1.49
C ALA A 119 -15.56 13.79 0.54
N VAL A 120 -14.42 13.28 0.07
CA VAL A 120 -13.58 13.97 -0.92
C VAL A 120 -14.33 14.14 -2.25
N LEU A 121 -15.00 13.09 -2.73
CA LEU A 121 -15.81 13.17 -3.96
C LEU A 121 -16.90 14.24 -3.85
N VAL A 122 -17.67 14.23 -2.76
CA VAL A 122 -18.72 15.23 -2.51
C VAL A 122 -18.14 16.63 -2.39
N ALA A 123 -17.04 16.79 -1.65
CA ALA A 123 -16.39 18.08 -1.46
C ALA A 123 -15.93 18.70 -2.77
N TYR A 124 -15.46 17.89 -3.72
CA TYR A 124 -15.02 18.35 -5.04
C TYR A 124 -16.11 18.30 -6.13
N SER A 125 -17.32 17.87 -5.79
CA SER A 125 -18.50 17.92 -6.66
C SER A 125 -19.41 19.12 -6.37
N GLN A 126 -18.99 20.00 -5.46
CA GLN A 126 -19.69 21.23 -5.09
C GLN A 126 -18.70 22.41 -5.21
N PRO A 127 -19.15 23.63 -5.58
CA PRO A 127 -18.29 24.81 -5.55
C PRO A 127 -17.72 25.05 -4.13
N PRO A 128 -16.50 25.63 -3.97
CA PRO A 128 -15.80 26.48 -4.94
C PRO A 128 -14.74 25.79 -5.81
N VAL A 129 -14.36 24.54 -5.52
CA VAL A 129 -13.32 23.82 -6.27
C VAL A 129 -13.94 22.58 -6.89
N LEU A 130 -14.19 22.63 -8.20
CA LEU A 130 -14.75 21.53 -8.98
C LEU A 130 -13.61 20.71 -9.58
N LEU A 131 -13.36 19.52 -9.01
CA LEU A 131 -12.39 18.53 -9.51
C LEU A 131 -13.08 17.19 -9.82
N ASN A 132 -14.39 17.20 -9.99
CA ASN A 132 -15.12 16.15 -10.67
C ASN A 132 -14.79 16.26 -12.16
N GLY A 133 -13.94 15.36 -12.65
CA GLY A 133 -13.45 15.35 -14.05
C GLY A 133 -14.55 15.47 -15.10
#